data_AF-A0A669CN50-F1
#
_entry.id   AF-A0A669CN50-F1
#
_cell.length_a   1.000
_cell.length_b   1.000
_cell.length_c   1.000
_cell.angle_alpha   90.00
_cell.angle_beta   90.00
_cell.angle_gamma   90.00
#
_symmetry.space_group_name_H-M   'P 1'
#
loop_
_entity.id
_entity.type
_entity.pdbx_description
1 polymer ?
#
loop_
_entity_poly.entity_id
_entity_poly.type
_entity_poly.pdbx_seq_one_letter_code
_entity_poly.pdbx_strand_id
1 'polypeptide(L)'
;MNLLYCDFKYILLMYLFIFTSCPATLLQQFRQELSALYSSYMKGEALKEYGLSQENQQGFIYNYSPVFEFVSSFLNQADQQDSRAAVIMSLGAAEDFIRHFHFSGGFIFASPMANVDTAKMMLLQRVIAFVQRQMVMANFTPDFINKLQDFCKKLHFPAELKNMRNSLCVRPWNDVLLVSVMKGQNVSGVRKDKGKKDVLAEQISVILLRTELLQRQHRYRELCRYLRVVQTDDIAQFQQIQDLIPYFMCMAGDFSSALTSLFPSVNAPASRFTPDLFLFYLKVFETATAPKLTPVSKPGELCCPGAAWESIKDAVPLKRHELVRFALRAQGCCSAVYADSRCWTSLLTIVNKPCGSLTALPMPSLQFLQEARDVVKERLLDQKGSNMQIPRSLHEVYPDQALLLLVTEALSQRILDSVLYPILPVLNTFKDNSWAFKWLCESFSSSEEHLKRFFQGIAQERENIAMHPDCTDLPPAELQKS
;
A
#
# COMPACT_ATOMS: atom_id res chain seq x y z
N MET A 1 37.97 -41.39 -0.66
CA MET A 1 36.57 -41.27 -1.14
C MET A 1 36.46 -40.10 -2.12
N ASN A 2 37.16 -40.23 -3.25
CA ASN A 2 37.10 -39.34 -4.40
C ASN A 2 36.66 -40.25 -5.55
N LEU A 3 35.53 -39.97 -6.21
CA LEU A 3 35.18 -40.42 -7.58
C LEU A 3 33.68 -40.28 -7.97
N LEU A 4 32.81 -39.63 -7.17
CA LEU A 4 31.40 -39.43 -7.53
C LEU A 4 30.97 -37.96 -7.73
N TYR A 5 31.92 -37.01 -7.81
CA TYR A 5 31.63 -35.57 -7.84
C TYR A 5 31.75 -34.89 -9.23
N CYS A 6 31.89 -35.66 -10.32
CA CYS A 6 32.21 -35.10 -11.64
C CYS A 6 31.03 -34.94 -12.62
N ASP A 7 29.88 -35.60 -12.45
CA ASP A 7 28.88 -35.64 -13.54
C ASP A 7 27.76 -34.58 -13.50
N PHE A 8 27.65 -33.77 -12.44
CA PHE A 8 26.64 -32.69 -12.39
C PHE A 8 27.18 -31.30 -12.76
N LYS A 9 28.51 -31.13 -12.82
CA LYS A 9 29.17 -29.81 -13.01
C LYS A 9 29.02 -29.27 -14.45
N TYR A 10 28.82 -30.14 -15.44
CA TYR A 10 28.77 -29.77 -16.87
C TYR A 10 27.36 -29.50 -17.42
N ILE A 11 26.32 -30.06 -16.80
CA ILE A 11 24.94 -29.92 -17.30
C ILE A 11 24.39 -28.51 -17.00
N LEU A 12 24.80 -27.89 -15.88
CA LEU A 12 24.41 -26.51 -15.55
C LEU A 12 25.11 -25.48 -16.46
N LEU A 13 26.35 -25.75 -16.85
CA LEU A 13 27.13 -24.92 -17.77
C LEU A 13 26.57 -24.98 -19.20
N MET A 14 26.14 -26.16 -19.69
CA MET A 14 25.58 -26.25 -21.05
C MET A 14 24.13 -25.77 -21.19
N TYR A 15 23.27 -25.94 -20.19
CA TYR A 15 21.83 -25.63 -20.35
C TYR A 15 21.47 -24.16 -20.11
N LEU A 16 22.36 -23.36 -19.51
CA LEU A 16 22.14 -21.93 -19.22
C LEU A 16 23.01 -20.98 -20.08
N PHE A 17 24.18 -21.41 -20.57
CA PHE A 17 25.16 -20.53 -21.20
C PHE A 17 25.30 -20.75 -22.72
N ILE A 18 24.29 -20.38 -23.50
CA ILE A 18 24.50 -20.29 -24.96
C ILE A 18 25.11 -18.94 -25.38
N PHE A 19 25.21 -17.90 -24.51
CA PHE A 19 25.69 -16.58 -25.00
C PHE A 19 26.51 -15.65 -24.09
N THR A 20 27.04 -16.03 -22.92
CA THR A 20 27.89 -15.11 -22.13
C THR A 20 29.09 -15.78 -21.47
N SER A 21 30.31 -15.51 -21.97
CA SER A 21 31.58 -16.06 -21.46
C SER A 21 32.03 -15.46 -20.11
N CYS A 22 31.43 -14.33 -19.70
CA CYS A 22 31.82 -13.55 -18.52
C CYS A 22 31.33 -14.15 -17.18
N PRO A 23 30.04 -14.54 -16.99
CA PRO A 23 29.54 -14.94 -15.69
C PRO A 23 30.07 -16.31 -15.22
N ALA A 24 30.34 -17.22 -16.16
CA ALA A 24 30.92 -18.53 -15.85
C ALA A 24 32.34 -18.40 -15.27
N THR A 25 33.16 -17.53 -15.84
CA THR A 25 34.52 -17.24 -15.38
C THR A 25 34.51 -16.61 -13.99
N LEU A 26 33.63 -15.62 -13.77
CA LEU A 26 33.47 -14.97 -12.47
C LEU A 26 33.00 -15.95 -11.39
N LEU A 27 32.04 -16.83 -11.69
CA LEU A 27 31.60 -17.88 -10.77
C LEU A 27 32.71 -18.89 -10.44
N GLN A 28 33.54 -19.23 -11.43
CA GLN A 28 34.67 -20.12 -11.20
C GLN A 28 35.72 -19.50 -10.27
N GLN A 29 36.07 -18.23 -10.48
CA GLN A 29 36.97 -17.49 -9.60
C GLN A 29 36.38 -17.37 -8.19
N PHE A 30 35.10 -16.99 -8.08
CA PHE A 30 34.38 -16.92 -6.82
C PHE A 30 34.46 -18.23 -6.04
N ARG A 31 34.25 -19.38 -6.70
CA ARG A 31 34.33 -20.71 -6.05
C ARG A 31 35.71 -21.02 -5.49
N GLN A 32 36.76 -20.65 -6.22
CA GLN A 32 38.14 -20.90 -5.78
C GLN A 32 38.47 -20.07 -4.53
N GLU A 33 38.15 -18.79 -4.55
CA GLU A 33 38.39 -17.87 -3.44
C GLU A 33 37.49 -18.20 -2.24
N LEU A 34 36.22 -18.52 -2.46
CA LEU A 34 35.29 -18.94 -1.42
C LEU A 34 35.79 -20.21 -0.72
N SER A 35 36.29 -21.19 -1.49
CA SER A 35 36.84 -22.42 -0.94
C SER A 35 38.07 -22.16 -0.06
N ALA A 36 38.93 -21.20 -0.45
CA ALA A 36 40.10 -20.82 0.34
C ALA A 36 39.69 -20.14 1.66
N LEU A 37 38.74 -19.20 1.60
CA LEU A 37 38.20 -18.51 2.79
C LEU A 37 37.48 -19.49 3.72
N TYR A 38 36.67 -20.39 3.18
CA TYR A 38 35.99 -21.41 3.99
C TYR A 38 36.99 -22.38 4.62
N SER A 39 38.07 -22.75 3.91
CA SER A 39 39.15 -23.56 4.50
C SER A 39 39.87 -22.83 5.63
N SER A 40 40.05 -21.51 5.52
CA SER A 40 40.59 -20.68 6.60
C SER A 40 39.64 -20.66 7.81
N TYR A 41 38.35 -20.45 7.56
CA TYR A 41 37.31 -20.54 8.59
C TYR A 41 37.37 -21.90 9.31
N MET A 42 37.45 -23.01 8.58
CA MET A 42 37.48 -24.35 9.14
C MET A 42 38.70 -24.65 10.02
N LYS A 43 39.82 -23.95 9.83
CA LYS A 43 41.00 -24.09 10.70
C LYS A 43 40.77 -23.48 12.09
N GLY A 44 39.93 -22.45 12.18
CA GLY A 44 39.74 -21.65 13.39
C GLY A 44 41.01 -20.86 13.77
N GLU A 45 40.84 -19.89 14.66
CA GLU A 45 41.95 -19.14 15.26
C GLU A 45 42.10 -19.55 16.72
N ALA A 46 43.32 -19.63 17.23
CA ALA A 46 43.54 -20.01 18.61
C ALA A 46 43.12 -18.87 19.55
N LEU A 47 42.46 -19.17 20.68
CA LEU A 47 42.04 -18.17 21.68
C LEU A 47 43.19 -17.23 22.14
N LYS A 48 44.43 -17.73 22.15
CA LYS A 48 45.63 -16.97 22.50
C LYS A 48 45.98 -15.89 21.47
N GLU A 49 45.70 -16.13 20.19
CA GLU A 49 45.93 -15.18 19.10
C GLU A 49 44.92 -14.03 19.14
N TYR A 50 43.78 -14.24 19.81
CA TYR A 50 42.72 -13.24 20.00
C TYR A 50 42.81 -12.47 21.33
N GLY A 51 43.84 -12.71 22.16
CA GLY A 51 44.05 -12.02 23.44
C GLY A 51 43.11 -12.45 24.58
N LEU A 52 42.36 -13.54 24.42
CA LEU A 52 41.37 -14.04 25.38
C LEU A 52 41.92 -15.21 26.23
N SER A 53 43.15 -15.07 26.74
CA SER A 53 43.79 -16.11 27.54
C SER A 53 43.40 -16.02 29.02
N GLN A 54 42.52 -16.92 29.47
CA GLN A 54 42.60 -17.47 30.82
C GLN A 54 43.49 -18.71 30.78
N GLU A 55 44.44 -18.80 31.73
CA GLU A 55 45.25 -20.00 31.93
C GLU A 55 44.31 -21.20 32.14
N ASN A 56 44.36 -22.18 31.23
CA ASN A 56 43.61 -23.46 31.21
C ASN A 56 42.41 -23.60 30.25
N GLN A 57 42.10 -22.64 29.37
CA GLN A 57 41.12 -22.88 28.28
C GLN A 57 41.83 -23.09 26.92
N GLN A 58 41.85 -24.33 26.44
CA GLN A 58 42.15 -24.66 25.04
C GLN A 58 40.85 -24.61 24.25
N GLY A 59 40.79 -23.74 23.23
CA GLY A 59 39.63 -23.59 22.37
C GLY A 59 39.96 -22.79 21.11
N PHE A 60 39.18 -23.02 20.06
CA PHE A 60 39.26 -22.30 18.80
C PHE A 60 38.09 -21.33 18.69
N ILE A 61 38.36 -20.16 18.11
CA ILE A 61 37.33 -19.20 17.69
C ILE A 61 37.11 -19.39 16.19
N TYR A 62 35.83 -19.44 15.80
CA TYR A 62 35.43 -19.54 14.41
C TYR A 62 34.70 -18.26 14.00
N ASN A 63 35.29 -17.49 13.09
CA ASN A 63 34.71 -16.24 12.59
C ASN A 63 34.31 -16.37 11.12
N TYR A 64 33.01 -16.44 10.85
CA TYR A 64 32.49 -16.56 9.48
C TYR A 64 32.38 -15.20 8.75
N SER A 65 32.63 -14.07 9.42
CA SER A 65 32.44 -12.73 8.85
C SER A 65 33.23 -12.51 7.55
N PRO A 66 34.49 -12.94 7.40
CA PRO A 66 35.22 -12.78 6.13
C PRO A 66 34.56 -13.52 4.96
N VAL A 67 33.98 -14.69 5.23
CA VAL A 67 33.22 -15.45 4.20
C VAL A 67 31.95 -14.69 3.85
N PHE A 68 31.22 -14.20 4.85
CA PHE A 68 30.01 -13.41 4.62
C PHE A 68 30.27 -12.15 3.79
N GLU A 69 31.32 -11.39 4.13
CA GLU A 69 31.72 -10.17 3.44
C GLU A 69 32.12 -10.45 1.99
N PHE A 70 32.90 -11.52 1.77
CA PHE A 70 33.28 -11.95 0.43
C PHE A 70 32.07 -12.32 -0.43
N VAL A 71 31.16 -13.14 0.09
CA VAL A 71 29.92 -13.49 -0.62
C VAL A 71 29.07 -12.25 -0.89
N SER A 72 28.94 -11.35 0.09
CA SER A 72 28.17 -10.11 -0.07
C SER A 72 28.77 -9.21 -1.15
N SER A 73 30.09 -9.11 -1.23
CA SER A 73 30.81 -8.37 -2.27
C SER A 73 30.56 -8.97 -3.66
N PHE A 74 30.63 -10.29 -3.79
CA PHE A 74 30.31 -10.97 -5.05
C PHE A 74 28.85 -10.76 -5.47
N LEU A 75 27.91 -10.78 -4.53
CA LEU A 75 26.51 -10.46 -4.81
C LEU A 75 26.33 -9.00 -5.25
N ASN A 76 27.06 -8.05 -4.65
CA ASN A 76 27.08 -6.65 -5.12
C ASN A 76 27.60 -6.55 -6.56
N GLN A 77 28.61 -7.35 -6.92
CA GLN A 77 29.14 -7.40 -8.28
C GLN A 77 28.13 -8.02 -9.26
N ALA A 78 27.39 -9.05 -8.83
CA ALA A 78 26.31 -9.64 -9.61
C ALA A 78 25.20 -8.61 -9.90
N ASP A 79 24.86 -7.77 -8.92
CA ASP A 79 23.84 -6.72 -9.05
C ASP A 79 24.17 -5.68 -10.15
N GLN A 80 25.44 -5.58 -10.57
CA GLN A 80 25.90 -4.69 -11.65
C GLN A 80 25.87 -5.33 -13.05
N GLN A 81 25.55 -6.62 -13.15
CA GLN A 81 25.47 -7.32 -14.43
C GLN A 81 24.09 -7.20 -15.07
N ASP A 82 23.95 -7.66 -16.31
CA ASP A 82 22.62 -7.81 -16.92
C ASP A 82 21.74 -8.78 -16.10
N SER A 83 20.42 -8.62 -16.16
CA SER A 83 19.47 -9.40 -15.34
C SER A 83 19.68 -10.91 -15.41
N ARG A 84 20.05 -11.47 -16.57
CA ARG A 84 20.26 -12.93 -16.69
C ARG A 84 21.56 -13.33 -16.03
N ALA A 85 22.65 -12.65 -16.34
CA ALA A 85 23.96 -12.90 -15.72
C ALA A 85 23.90 -12.75 -14.20
N ALA A 86 23.26 -11.68 -13.71
CA ALA A 86 23.10 -11.39 -12.29
C ALA A 86 22.41 -12.55 -11.56
N VAL A 87 21.26 -13.01 -12.06
CA VAL A 87 20.52 -14.13 -11.44
C VAL A 87 21.33 -15.42 -11.45
N ILE A 88 22.03 -15.71 -12.56
CA ILE A 88 22.89 -16.89 -12.67
C ILE A 88 24.03 -16.82 -11.64
N MET A 89 24.68 -15.67 -11.50
CA MET A 89 25.73 -15.45 -10.52
C MET A 89 25.20 -15.58 -9.08
N SER A 90 24.06 -14.97 -8.76
CA SER A 90 23.47 -15.03 -7.41
C SER A 90 23.08 -16.46 -7.01
N LEU A 91 22.44 -17.21 -7.91
CA LEU A 91 22.06 -18.60 -7.66
C LEU A 91 23.27 -19.54 -7.62
N GLY A 92 24.27 -19.31 -8.47
CA GLY A 92 25.54 -20.03 -8.43
C GLY A 92 26.24 -19.84 -7.09
N ALA A 93 26.33 -18.59 -6.61
CA ALA A 93 26.90 -18.30 -5.29
C ALA A 93 26.13 -19.00 -4.16
N ALA A 94 24.79 -18.99 -4.22
CA ALA A 94 23.94 -19.70 -3.26
C ALA A 94 24.16 -21.20 -3.23
N GLU A 95 24.36 -21.84 -4.38
CA GLU A 95 24.68 -23.27 -4.46
C GLU A 95 25.97 -23.63 -3.71
N ASP A 96 26.96 -22.74 -3.74
CA ASP A 96 28.25 -22.95 -3.12
C ASP A 96 28.19 -22.69 -1.61
N PHE A 97 27.74 -21.52 -1.15
CA PHE A 97 27.77 -21.19 0.29
C PHE A 97 26.71 -21.94 1.11
N ILE A 98 25.61 -22.43 0.51
CA ILE A 98 24.57 -23.15 1.26
C ILE A 98 25.09 -24.45 1.88
N ARG A 99 26.17 -25.01 1.32
CA ARG A 99 26.84 -26.23 1.78
C ARG A 99 27.77 -26.02 2.96
N HIS A 100 28.10 -24.77 3.30
CA HIS A 100 28.93 -24.46 4.46
C HIS A 100 28.20 -24.86 5.74
N PHE A 101 28.93 -25.46 6.68
CA PHE A 101 28.43 -25.92 7.96
C PHE A 101 29.29 -25.40 9.11
N HIS A 102 28.69 -25.33 10.29
CA HIS A 102 29.38 -25.00 11.52
C HIS A 102 30.07 -26.24 12.13
N PHE A 103 31.20 -26.04 12.81
CA PHE A 103 31.90 -27.10 13.54
C PHE A 103 31.57 -27.03 15.03
N SER A 104 31.01 -28.11 15.60
CA SER A 104 30.67 -28.16 17.03
C SER A 104 31.93 -28.15 17.91
N GLY A 105 31.99 -27.25 18.91
CA GLY A 105 33.02 -27.27 19.96
C GLY A 105 33.90 -26.02 20.09
N GLY A 106 33.66 -24.95 19.32
CA GLY A 106 34.40 -23.67 19.42
C GLY A 106 33.57 -22.50 19.92
N PHE A 107 34.23 -21.42 20.33
CA PHE A 107 33.57 -20.16 20.72
C PHE A 107 33.16 -19.38 19.47
N ILE A 108 31.92 -18.86 19.45
CA ILE A 108 31.39 -18.06 18.34
C ILE A 108 31.36 -16.59 18.75
N PHE A 109 31.79 -15.71 17.85
CA PHE A 109 31.60 -14.28 18.03
C PHE A 109 30.10 -13.92 18.08
N ALA A 110 29.69 -13.05 19.00
CA ALA A 110 28.29 -12.64 19.15
C ALA A 110 27.71 -11.89 17.93
N SER A 111 28.52 -11.61 16.90
CA SER A 111 28.07 -10.97 15.67
C SER A 111 27.23 -11.92 14.81
N PRO A 112 26.05 -11.50 14.32
CA PRO A 112 25.22 -12.28 13.39
C PRO A 112 25.98 -12.75 12.13
N MET A 113 26.96 -11.97 11.66
CA MET A 113 27.77 -12.28 10.47
C MET A 113 28.87 -13.33 10.75
N ALA A 114 29.26 -13.49 12.02
CA ALA A 114 30.26 -14.46 12.44
C ALA A 114 29.68 -15.86 12.66
N ASN A 115 28.37 -15.96 12.87
CA ASN A 115 27.64 -17.22 12.96
C ASN A 115 27.25 -17.72 11.56
N VAL A 116 27.63 -18.96 11.23
CA VAL A 116 27.41 -19.55 9.90
C VAL A 116 25.94 -19.63 9.53
N ASP A 117 25.08 -20.07 10.44
CA ASP A 117 23.66 -20.32 10.15
C ASP A 117 22.91 -19.01 9.93
N THR A 118 23.14 -18.02 10.79
CA THR A 118 22.58 -16.67 10.64
C THR A 118 23.08 -15.99 9.37
N ALA A 119 24.40 -16.03 9.12
CA ALA A 119 25.02 -15.48 7.91
C ALA A 119 24.44 -16.11 6.63
N LYS A 120 24.33 -17.43 6.58
CA LYS A 120 23.74 -18.16 5.45
C LYS A 120 22.29 -17.79 5.23
N MET A 121 21.49 -17.68 6.30
CA MET A 121 20.09 -17.29 6.21
C MET A 121 19.95 -15.90 5.58
N MET A 122 20.72 -14.92 6.05
CA MET A 122 20.70 -13.55 5.52
C MET A 122 21.12 -13.51 4.03
N LEU A 123 22.21 -14.20 3.66
CA LEU A 123 22.68 -14.26 2.27
C LEU A 123 21.65 -14.94 1.36
N LEU A 124 21.04 -16.03 1.82
CA LEU A 124 20.04 -16.76 1.03
C LEU A 124 18.76 -15.94 0.86
N GLN A 125 18.28 -15.26 1.90
CA GLN A 125 17.16 -14.33 1.79
C GLN A 125 17.43 -13.22 0.78
N ARG A 126 18.64 -12.64 0.79
CA ARG A 126 19.07 -11.65 -0.21
C ARG A 126 19.01 -12.21 -1.62
N VAL A 127 19.59 -13.40 -1.85
CA VAL A 127 19.57 -14.05 -3.18
C VAL A 127 18.14 -14.33 -3.63
N ILE A 128 17.31 -14.91 -2.77
CA ILE A 128 15.91 -15.24 -3.11
C ILE A 128 15.12 -13.97 -3.44
N ALA A 129 15.20 -12.92 -2.61
CA ALA A 129 14.50 -11.67 -2.86
C ALA A 129 14.95 -11.02 -4.18
N PHE A 130 16.25 -11.02 -4.46
CA PHE A 130 16.81 -10.52 -5.72
C PHE A 130 16.29 -11.32 -6.92
N VAL A 131 16.36 -12.64 -6.87
CA VAL A 131 15.94 -13.50 -7.98
C VAL A 131 14.42 -13.40 -8.20
N GLN A 132 13.61 -13.39 -7.15
CA GLN A 132 12.16 -13.12 -7.27
C GLN A 132 11.90 -11.78 -7.98
N ARG A 133 12.61 -10.72 -7.58
CA ARG A 133 12.51 -9.40 -8.24
C ARG A 133 12.83 -9.50 -9.72
N GLN A 134 13.92 -10.15 -10.11
CA GLN A 134 14.28 -10.30 -11.52
C GLN A 134 13.26 -11.14 -12.29
N MET A 135 12.74 -12.21 -11.70
CA MET A 135 11.72 -13.06 -12.34
C MET A 135 10.41 -12.32 -12.62
N VAL A 136 10.05 -11.33 -11.80
CA VAL A 136 8.85 -10.50 -12.00
C VAL A 136 9.14 -9.29 -12.89
N MET A 137 10.26 -8.60 -12.67
CA MET A 137 10.55 -7.29 -13.25
C MET A 137 11.27 -7.36 -14.59
N ALA A 138 12.13 -8.36 -14.80
CA ALA A 138 12.91 -8.50 -16.02
C ALA A 138 12.12 -9.23 -17.10
N ASN A 139 12.51 -9.04 -18.36
CA ASN A 139 11.91 -9.72 -19.51
C ASN A 139 12.52 -11.11 -19.72
N PHE A 140 12.24 -12.04 -18.80
CA PHE A 140 12.68 -13.43 -18.92
C PHE A 140 11.70 -14.27 -19.72
N THR A 141 12.24 -15.23 -20.47
CA THR A 141 11.39 -16.24 -21.13
C THR A 141 10.82 -17.20 -20.09
N PRO A 142 9.63 -17.78 -20.33
CA PRO A 142 9.04 -18.78 -19.44
C PRO A 142 9.98 -19.97 -19.21
N ASP A 143 10.68 -20.42 -20.26
CA ASP A 143 11.66 -21.51 -20.17
C ASP A 143 12.82 -21.16 -19.24
N PHE A 144 13.30 -19.91 -19.26
CA PHE A 144 14.35 -19.47 -18.36
C PHE A 144 13.84 -19.43 -16.92
N ILE A 145 12.65 -18.87 -16.68
CA ILE A 145 12.00 -18.88 -15.35
C ILE A 145 11.88 -20.32 -14.83
N ASN A 146 11.38 -21.26 -15.63
CA ASN A 146 11.26 -22.66 -15.22
C ASN A 146 12.63 -23.28 -14.85
N LYS A 147 13.69 -23.01 -15.62
CA LYS A 147 15.06 -23.45 -15.29
C LYS A 147 15.53 -22.90 -13.94
N LEU A 148 15.25 -21.63 -13.63
CA LEU A 148 15.60 -21.01 -12.34
C LEU A 148 14.86 -21.69 -11.18
N GLN A 149 13.57 -21.96 -11.36
CA GLN A 149 12.75 -22.64 -10.35
C GLN A 149 13.23 -24.06 -10.09
N ASP A 150 13.51 -24.80 -11.17
CA ASP A 150 13.99 -26.18 -11.08
C ASP A 150 15.37 -26.25 -10.45
N PHE A 151 16.23 -25.27 -10.72
CA PHE A 151 17.52 -25.13 -10.03
C PHE A 151 17.31 -24.92 -8.53
N CYS A 152 16.50 -23.96 -8.14
CA CYS A 152 16.23 -23.67 -6.74
C CYS A 152 15.62 -24.87 -6.00
N LYS A 153 14.69 -25.61 -6.63
CA LYS A 153 14.10 -26.82 -6.04
C LYS A 153 15.11 -27.95 -5.79
N LYS A 154 16.24 -27.94 -6.51
CA LYS A 154 17.35 -28.90 -6.38
C LYS A 154 18.44 -28.45 -5.39
N LEU A 155 18.40 -27.19 -4.91
CA LEU A 155 19.33 -26.73 -3.88
C LEU A 155 19.14 -27.52 -2.58
N HIS A 156 20.25 -27.82 -1.92
CA HIS A 156 20.27 -28.56 -0.66
C HIS A 156 20.01 -27.58 0.50
N PHE A 157 18.75 -27.29 0.78
CA PHE A 157 18.37 -26.44 1.92
C PHE A 157 18.61 -27.16 3.25
N PRO A 158 19.30 -26.51 4.22
CA PRO A 158 19.32 -26.93 5.62
C PRO A 158 17.89 -27.11 6.17
N ALA A 159 17.74 -27.89 7.23
CA ALA A 159 16.44 -28.24 7.78
C ALA A 159 15.62 -27.00 8.17
N GLU A 160 16.30 -25.98 8.68
CA GLU A 160 15.79 -24.68 9.12
C GLU A 160 15.30 -23.82 7.96
N LEU A 161 15.81 -24.06 6.75
CA LEU A 161 15.54 -23.26 5.54
C LEU A 161 14.67 -24.01 4.53
N LYS A 162 14.11 -25.16 4.88
CA LYS A 162 13.25 -25.98 4.00
C LYS A 162 12.07 -25.19 3.43
N ASN A 163 11.54 -24.22 4.19
CA ASN A 163 10.43 -23.37 3.75
C ASN A 163 10.80 -22.50 2.54
N MET A 164 12.09 -22.20 2.33
CA MET A 164 12.58 -21.38 1.21
C MET A 164 12.61 -22.13 -0.12
N ARG A 165 12.45 -23.46 -0.12
CA ARG A 165 12.52 -24.29 -1.33
C ARG A 165 11.51 -23.85 -2.40
N ASN A 166 10.34 -23.37 -1.97
CA ASN A 166 9.27 -22.92 -2.85
C ASN A 166 9.26 -21.40 -3.05
N SER A 167 10.23 -20.65 -2.50
CA SER A 167 10.23 -19.19 -2.62
C SER A 167 10.36 -18.72 -4.06
N LEU A 168 10.99 -19.48 -4.95
CA LEU A 168 11.05 -19.10 -6.37
C LEU A 168 9.87 -19.61 -7.21
N CYS A 169 8.81 -20.20 -6.62
CA CYS A 169 7.60 -20.61 -7.34
C CYS A 169 6.75 -19.41 -7.80
N VAL A 170 7.31 -18.59 -8.68
CA VAL A 170 6.69 -17.40 -9.29
C VAL A 170 5.99 -17.78 -10.59
N ARG A 171 4.71 -17.43 -10.78
CA ARG A 171 4.07 -17.69 -12.06
C ARG A 171 4.63 -16.75 -13.14
N PRO A 172 5.02 -17.24 -14.33
CA PRO A 172 5.44 -16.34 -15.39
C PRO A 172 4.26 -15.48 -15.87
N TRP A 173 4.54 -14.30 -16.45
CA TRP A 173 3.49 -13.38 -16.92
C TRP A 173 2.57 -13.95 -17.99
N ASN A 174 2.99 -15.00 -18.70
CA ASN A 174 2.19 -15.70 -19.70
C ASN A 174 1.45 -16.94 -19.15
N ASP A 175 1.47 -17.18 -17.83
CA ASP A 175 0.68 -18.24 -17.20
C ASP A 175 -0.80 -18.06 -17.55
N VAL A 176 -1.44 -19.15 -17.96
CA VAL A 176 -2.80 -19.12 -18.52
C VAL A 176 -3.81 -18.59 -17.49
N LEU A 177 -3.70 -19.00 -16.22
CA LEU A 177 -4.62 -18.54 -15.17
C LEU A 177 -4.40 -17.05 -14.89
N LEU A 178 -3.15 -16.64 -14.69
CA LEU A 178 -2.80 -15.23 -14.48
C LEU A 178 -3.29 -14.35 -15.63
N VAL A 179 -3.00 -14.72 -16.88
CA VAL A 179 -3.42 -13.95 -18.06
C VAL A 179 -4.94 -13.86 -18.14
N SER A 180 -5.66 -14.95 -17.83
CA SER A 180 -7.13 -14.93 -17.83
C SER A 180 -7.70 -13.96 -16.79
N VAL A 181 -7.06 -13.85 -15.61
CA VAL A 181 -7.40 -12.86 -14.58
C VAL A 181 -7.11 -11.44 -15.05
N MET A 182 -5.90 -11.19 -15.57
CA MET A 182 -5.49 -9.85 -16.03
C MET A 182 -6.39 -9.35 -17.17
N LYS A 183 -6.82 -10.24 -18.07
CA LYS A 183 -7.78 -9.94 -19.14
C LYS A 183 -9.23 -9.80 -18.66
N GLY A 184 -9.53 -10.13 -17.41
CA GLY A 184 -10.88 -10.07 -16.83
C GLY A 184 -11.79 -11.24 -17.24
N GLN A 185 -11.24 -12.29 -17.85
CA GLN A 185 -11.97 -13.50 -18.23
C GLN A 185 -12.21 -14.44 -17.04
N ASN A 186 -11.35 -14.34 -16.02
CA ASN A 186 -11.49 -15.07 -14.76
C ASN A 186 -11.56 -14.10 -13.58
N VAL A 187 -12.75 -13.98 -13.00
CA VAL A 187 -13.01 -13.09 -11.84
C VAL A 187 -12.91 -13.82 -10.49
N SER A 188 -12.57 -15.11 -10.49
CA SER A 188 -12.48 -15.93 -9.29
C SER A 188 -11.04 -16.26 -8.87
N GLY A 189 -10.07 -16.12 -9.78
CA GLY A 189 -8.71 -16.59 -9.56
C GLY A 189 -8.57 -18.12 -9.54
N VAL A 190 -9.59 -18.85 -9.99
CA VAL A 190 -9.64 -20.32 -9.95
C VAL A 190 -9.94 -20.88 -11.33
N ARG A 191 -9.24 -21.94 -11.74
CA ARG A 191 -9.60 -22.76 -12.91
C ARG A 191 -9.61 -24.25 -12.56
N LYS A 192 -10.38 -25.03 -13.30
CA LYS A 192 -10.26 -26.50 -13.29
C LYS A 192 -9.36 -26.90 -14.45
N ASP A 193 -8.23 -27.51 -14.15
CA ASP A 193 -7.31 -28.08 -15.13
C ASP A 193 -7.24 -29.59 -14.95
N LYS A 194 -7.71 -30.35 -15.96
CA LYS A 194 -7.74 -31.83 -15.95
C LYS A 194 -8.32 -32.43 -14.66
N GLY A 195 -9.39 -31.83 -14.13
CA GLY A 195 -10.05 -32.25 -12.90
C GLY A 195 -9.41 -31.75 -11.60
N LYS A 196 -8.21 -31.15 -11.63
CA LYS A 196 -7.57 -30.51 -10.48
C LYS A 196 -7.91 -29.04 -10.42
N LYS A 197 -8.14 -28.53 -9.21
CA LYS A 197 -8.37 -27.11 -8.96
C LYS A 197 -7.02 -26.38 -8.95
N ASP A 198 -6.84 -25.44 -9.87
CA ASP A 198 -5.70 -24.54 -9.91
C ASP A 198 -6.15 -23.16 -9.40
N VAL A 199 -5.43 -22.63 -8.42
CA VAL A 199 -5.75 -21.38 -7.72
C VAL A 199 -4.59 -20.41 -7.91
N LEU A 200 -4.92 -19.15 -8.20
CA LEU A 200 -3.95 -18.07 -8.27
C LEU A 200 -3.52 -17.69 -6.86
N ALA A 201 -2.47 -18.35 -6.37
CA ALA A 201 -1.83 -18.07 -5.11
C ALA A 201 -0.35 -17.74 -5.35
N GLU A 202 0.13 -16.66 -4.74
CA GLU A 202 1.51 -16.18 -4.85
C GLU A 202 1.98 -15.65 -3.50
N GLN A 203 3.30 -15.64 -3.25
CA GLN A 203 3.85 -15.03 -2.04
C GLN A 203 3.65 -13.51 -2.04
N ILE A 204 3.49 -12.91 -0.87
CA ILE A 204 3.30 -11.46 -0.73
C ILE A 204 4.43 -10.65 -1.39
N SER A 205 5.67 -11.13 -1.33
CA SER A 205 6.80 -10.49 -2.01
C SER A 205 6.60 -10.40 -3.54
N VAL A 206 6.04 -11.44 -4.14
CA VAL A 206 5.71 -11.49 -5.58
C VAL A 206 4.55 -10.55 -5.90
N ILE A 207 3.52 -10.52 -5.06
CA ILE A 207 2.38 -9.60 -5.21
C ILE A 207 2.86 -8.14 -5.19
N LEU A 208 3.73 -7.77 -4.24
CA LEU A 208 4.31 -6.43 -4.15
C LEU A 208 5.08 -6.06 -5.42
N LEU A 209 5.92 -6.97 -5.91
CA LEU A 209 6.69 -6.77 -7.15
C LEU A 209 5.78 -6.60 -8.38
N ARG A 210 4.75 -7.45 -8.52
CA ARG A 210 3.77 -7.31 -9.62
C ARG A 210 3.02 -5.99 -9.52
N THR A 211 2.68 -5.57 -8.30
CA THR A 211 2.00 -4.30 -8.04
C THR A 211 2.87 -3.12 -8.44
N GLU A 212 4.15 -3.11 -8.06
CA GLU A 212 5.13 -2.10 -8.49
C GLU A 212 5.26 -2.06 -10.02
N LEU A 213 5.40 -3.22 -10.68
CA LEU A 213 5.58 -3.27 -12.14
C LEU A 213 4.35 -2.75 -12.89
N LEU A 214 3.15 -3.18 -12.50
CA LEU A 214 1.91 -2.78 -13.17
C LEU A 214 1.61 -1.29 -12.97
N GLN A 215 1.98 -0.73 -11.82
CA GLN A 215 1.91 0.73 -11.60
C GLN A 215 2.86 1.48 -12.53
N ARG A 216 4.13 1.05 -12.64
CA ARG A 216 5.11 1.65 -13.56
C ARG A 216 4.70 1.57 -15.03
N GLN A 217 3.95 0.54 -15.39
CA GLN A 217 3.41 0.35 -16.74
C GLN A 217 2.05 1.04 -16.95
N HIS A 218 1.50 1.72 -15.94
CA HIS A 218 0.15 2.31 -15.94
C HIS A 218 -0.97 1.30 -16.28
N ARG A 219 -0.78 0.02 -15.99
CA ARG A 219 -1.74 -1.08 -16.25
C ARG A 219 -2.69 -1.27 -15.07
N TYR A 220 -3.26 -0.18 -14.58
CA TYR A 220 -4.05 -0.16 -13.35
C TYR A 220 -5.30 -1.05 -13.39
N ARG A 221 -5.98 -1.17 -14.54
CA ARG A 221 -7.14 -2.07 -14.68
C ARG A 221 -6.78 -3.54 -14.44
N GLU A 222 -5.62 -3.96 -14.93
CA GLU A 222 -5.12 -5.32 -14.77
C GLU A 222 -4.66 -5.58 -13.34
N LEU A 223 -4.02 -4.58 -12.73
CA LEU A 223 -3.66 -4.60 -11.31
C LEU A 223 -4.88 -4.79 -10.42
N CYS A 224 -5.95 -4.02 -10.65
CA CYS A 224 -7.20 -4.16 -9.89
C CYS A 224 -7.81 -5.56 -10.02
N ARG A 225 -7.83 -6.14 -11.23
CA ARG A 225 -8.35 -7.50 -11.47
C ARG A 225 -7.53 -8.55 -10.72
N TYR A 226 -6.21 -8.41 -10.75
CA TYR A 226 -5.28 -9.30 -10.07
C TYR A 226 -5.46 -9.26 -8.54
N LEU A 227 -5.41 -8.06 -7.93
CA LEU A 227 -5.50 -7.89 -6.48
C LEU A 227 -6.84 -8.32 -5.88
N ARG A 228 -7.91 -8.36 -6.68
CA ARG A 228 -9.24 -8.82 -6.24
C ARG A 228 -9.31 -10.34 -5.99
N VAL A 229 -8.43 -11.13 -6.61
CA VAL A 229 -8.61 -12.59 -6.66
C VAL A 229 -7.37 -13.40 -6.25
N VAL A 230 -6.18 -12.79 -6.26
CA VAL A 230 -4.96 -13.49 -5.84
C VAL A 230 -4.99 -13.82 -4.35
N GLN A 231 -4.54 -15.01 -4.01
CA GLN A 231 -4.34 -15.47 -2.63
C GLN A 231 -2.87 -15.39 -2.24
N THR A 232 -2.60 -15.26 -0.94
CA THR A 232 -1.26 -14.98 -0.42
C THR A 232 -1.04 -15.59 0.95
N ASP A 233 0.22 -15.68 1.34
CA ASP A 233 0.70 -16.14 2.64
C ASP A 233 0.60 -15.09 3.76
N ASP A 234 0.59 -13.79 3.41
CA ASP A 234 0.41 -12.69 4.37
C ASP A 234 -0.85 -11.86 4.09
N ILE A 235 -1.92 -12.15 4.83
CA ILE A 235 -3.23 -11.50 4.67
C ILE A 235 -3.19 -10.05 5.18
N ALA A 236 -2.43 -9.76 6.23
CA ALA A 236 -2.41 -8.45 6.87
C ALA A 236 -1.72 -7.41 5.98
N GLN A 237 -0.55 -7.77 5.43
CA GLN A 237 0.16 -6.92 4.48
C GLN A 237 -0.63 -6.80 3.17
N PHE A 238 -1.27 -7.88 2.72
CA PHE A 238 -2.07 -7.85 1.50
C PHE A 238 -3.30 -6.96 1.61
N GLN A 239 -3.95 -6.89 2.77
CA GLN A 239 -5.07 -5.97 2.99
C GLN A 239 -4.69 -4.51 2.70
N GLN A 240 -3.46 -4.10 3.06
CA GLN A 240 -3.00 -2.73 2.78
C GLN A 240 -2.94 -2.44 1.27
N ILE A 241 -2.55 -3.43 0.47
CA ILE A 241 -2.50 -3.31 -0.99
C ILE A 241 -3.92 -3.37 -1.58
N GLN A 242 -4.80 -4.21 -1.03
CA GLN A 242 -6.20 -4.27 -1.47
C GLN A 242 -6.95 -2.97 -1.18
N ASP A 243 -6.63 -2.28 -0.09
CA ASP A 243 -7.21 -0.97 0.24
C ASP A 243 -6.82 0.13 -0.75
N LEU A 244 -5.80 -0.10 -1.58
CA LEU A 244 -5.42 0.78 -2.70
C LEU A 244 -6.18 0.49 -4.00
N ILE A 245 -6.99 -0.57 -4.08
CA ILE A 245 -7.78 -0.89 -5.29
C ILE A 245 -8.61 0.32 -5.77
N PRO A 246 -9.32 1.07 -4.89
CA PRO A 246 -10.04 2.26 -5.32
C PRO A 246 -9.13 3.34 -5.91
N TYR A 247 -7.96 3.57 -5.32
CA TYR A 247 -6.96 4.50 -5.87
C TYR A 247 -6.50 4.07 -7.26
N PHE A 248 -6.19 2.78 -7.47
CA PHE A 248 -5.80 2.28 -8.79
C PHE A 248 -6.94 2.39 -9.82
N MET A 249 -8.20 2.26 -9.40
CA MET A 249 -9.36 2.55 -10.27
C MET A 249 -9.45 4.03 -10.64
N CYS A 250 -9.21 4.93 -9.68
CA CYS A 250 -9.09 6.35 -9.96
C CYS A 250 -8.00 6.60 -11.00
N MET A 251 -6.79 6.05 -10.82
CA MET A 251 -5.68 6.18 -11.77
C MET A 251 -5.98 5.57 -13.16
N ALA A 252 -6.96 4.68 -13.26
CA ALA A 252 -7.48 4.13 -14.52
C ALA A 252 -8.58 4.98 -15.17
N GLY A 253 -8.94 6.12 -14.58
CA GLY A 253 -10.05 7.00 -15.01
C GLY A 253 -11.44 6.50 -14.63
N ASP A 254 -11.56 5.45 -13.81
CA ASP A 254 -12.84 4.80 -13.48
C ASP A 254 -13.32 5.15 -12.07
N PHE A 255 -13.85 6.38 -11.93
CA PHE A 255 -14.29 6.91 -10.63
C PHE A 255 -15.55 6.22 -10.11
N SER A 256 -16.45 5.79 -11.00
CA SER A 256 -17.66 5.07 -10.62
C SER A 256 -17.34 3.71 -9.98
N SER A 257 -16.42 2.95 -10.58
CA SER A 257 -15.95 1.69 -9.99
C SER A 257 -15.16 1.93 -8.71
N ALA A 258 -14.34 2.99 -8.66
CA ALA A 258 -13.58 3.36 -7.45
C ALA A 258 -14.53 3.62 -6.27
N LEU A 259 -15.57 4.45 -6.47
CA LEU A 259 -16.60 4.71 -5.47
C LEU A 259 -17.29 3.43 -4.99
N THR A 260 -17.65 2.55 -5.91
CA THR A 260 -18.28 1.27 -5.55
C THR A 260 -17.33 0.39 -4.73
N SER A 261 -16.05 0.36 -5.12
CA SER A 261 -15.00 -0.44 -4.46
C SER A 261 -14.59 0.09 -3.08
N LEU A 262 -14.91 1.34 -2.74
CA LEU A 262 -14.69 1.90 -1.41
C LEU A 262 -15.67 1.36 -0.36
N PHE A 263 -16.86 0.94 -0.80
CA PHE A 263 -17.97 0.58 0.09
C PHE A 263 -18.60 -0.80 -0.23
N PRO A 264 -17.81 -1.89 -0.35
CA PRO A 264 -18.39 -3.23 -0.35
C PRO A 264 -19.11 -3.52 0.97
N SER A 265 -20.05 -4.46 0.95
CA SER A 265 -20.83 -4.85 2.13
C SER A 265 -19.97 -5.45 3.25
N VAL A 266 -18.84 -6.06 2.90
CA VAL A 266 -17.91 -6.68 3.83
C VAL A 266 -16.52 -6.07 3.62
N ASN A 267 -15.87 -5.73 4.72
CA ASN A 267 -14.47 -5.28 4.74
C ASN A 267 -14.17 -4.03 3.88
N ALA A 268 -15.09 -3.05 3.92
CA ALA A 268 -14.98 -1.81 3.14
C ALA A 268 -13.67 -1.05 3.39
N PRO A 269 -12.88 -0.70 2.34
CA PRO A 269 -11.70 0.14 2.51
C PRO A 269 -12.00 1.47 3.22
N ALA A 270 -13.18 2.06 2.97
CA ALA A 270 -13.60 3.30 3.59
C ALA A 270 -13.71 3.25 5.13
N SER A 271 -13.91 2.06 5.73
CA SER A 271 -13.99 1.96 7.20
C SER A 271 -12.63 2.14 7.89
N ARG A 272 -11.53 2.00 7.13
CA ARG A 272 -10.14 2.17 7.60
C ARG A 272 -9.54 3.51 7.21
N PHE A 273 -10.36 4.48 6.80
CA PHE A 273 -9.87 5.80 6.44
C PHE A 273 -9.27 6.53 7.63
N THR A 274 -8.19 7.27 7.36
CA THR A 274 -7.80 8.42 8.17
C THR A 274 -8.48 9.68 7.62
N PRO A 275 -8.60 10.75 8.41
CA PRO A 275 -9.08 12.03 7.89
C PRO A 275 -8.30 12.51 6.66
N ASP A 276 -6.98 12.35 6.65
CA ASP A 276 -6.15 12.79 5.51
C ASP A 276 -6.42 11.94 4.26
N LEU A 277 -6.66 10.63 4.42
CA LEU A 277 -7.01 9.75 3.30
C LEU A 277 -8.40 10.08 2.75
N PHE A 278 -9.35 10.44 3.62
CA PHE A 278 -10.65 10.94 3.20
C PHE A 278 -10.52 12.21 2.36
N LEU A 279 -9.77 13.20 2.87
CA LEU A 279 -9.53 14.46 2.17
C LEU A 279 -8.80 14.26 0.84
N PHE A 280 -7.86 13.30 0.79
CA PHE A 280 -7.19 12.87 -0.43
C PHE A 280 -8.21 12.39 -1.48
N TYR A 281 -9.05 11.41 -1.15
CA TYR A 281 -10.04 10.89 -2.09
C TYR A 281 -11.09 11.94 -2.48
N LEU A 282 -11.52 12.78 -1.53
CA LEU A 282 -12.44 13.88 -1.81
C LEU A 282 -11.88 14.81 -2.88
N LYS A 283 -10.60 15.20 -2.74
CA LYS A 283 -9.90 16.02 -3.74
C LYS A 283 -9.77 15.29 -5.07
N VAL A 284 -9.33 14.03 -5.09
CA VAL A 284 -9.23 13.23 -6.32
C VAL A 284 -10.55 13.22 -7.09
N PHE A 285 -11.66 12.98 -6.40
CA PHE A 285 -12.99 12.95 -7.01
C PHE A 285 -13.48 14.33 -7.45
N GLU A 286 -13.15 15.39 -6.71
CA GLU A 286 -13.54 16.76 -7.01
C GLU A 286 -12.77 17.35 -8.20
N THR A 287 -11.48 17.03 -8.34
CA THR A 287 -10.61 17.68 -9.33
C THR A 287 -10.22 16.79 -10.49
N ALA A 288 -10.44 15.48 -10.39
CA ALA A 288 -9.88 14.48 -11.30
C ALA A 288 -8.36 14.58 -11.46
N THR A 289 -7.68 14.98 -10.38
CA THR A 289 -6.22 15.02 -10.31
C THR A 289 -5.72 14.11 -9.20
N ALA A 290 -4.47 13.65 -9.31
CA ALA A 290 -3.78 12.88 -8.27
C ALA A 290 -2.29 13.23 -8.24
N PRO A 291 -1.61 13.10 -7.10
CA PRO A 291 -0.17 13.28 -7.04
C PRO A 291 0.55 12.16 -7.80
N LYS A 292 1.69 12.49 -8.42
CA LYS A 292 2.53 11.53 -9.13
C LYS A 292 3.31 10.63 -8.17
N LEU A 293 2.62 9.66 -7.60
CA LEU A 293 3.16 8.71 -6.64
C LEU A 293 3.25 7.35 -7.33
N THR A 294 4.47 6.87 -7.58
CA THR A 294 4.69 5.52 -8.14
C THR A 294 6.07 5.00 -7.72
N PRO A 295 6.16 3.80 -7.11
CA PRO A 295 5.05 2.93 -6.69
C PRO A 295 4.41 3.37 -5.37
N VAL A 296 3.14 3.01 -5.18
CA VAL A 296 2.43 3.08 -3.89
C VAL A 296 2.16 1.65 -3.40
N SER A 297 2.44 1.38 -2.13
CA SER A 297 2.34 0.06 -1.50
C SER A 297 1.36 0.02 -0.31
N LYS A 298 1.07 1.17 0.29
CA LYS A 298 0.09 1.30 1.38
C LYS A 298 -0.68 2.62 1.32
N PRO A 299 -1.91 2.70 1.87
CA PRO A 299 -2.75 3.91 1.77
C PRO A 299 -2.13 5.18 2.36
N GLY A 300 -1.36 5.06 3.45
CA GLY A 300 -0.72 6.21 4.09
C GLY A 300 0.32 6.93 3.21
N GLU A 301 0.84 6.27 2.18
CA GLU A 301 1.78 6.89 1.22
C GLU A 301 1.09 7.85 0.24
N LEU A 302 -0.26 7.85 0.17
CA LEU A 302 -1.00 8.75 -0.71
C LEU A 302 -1.03 10.20 -0.19
N CYS A 303 -0.93 10.37 1.13
CA CYS A 303 -1.11 11.66 1.79
C CYS A 303 0.23 12.40 1.96
N CYS A 304 0.99 12.59 0.88
CA CYS A 304 2.27 13.31 0.91
C CYS A 304 2.08 14.84 0.83
N PRO A 305 2.51 15.61 1.85
CA PRO A 305 2.52 17.08 1.77
C PRO A 305 3.42 17.56 0.63
N GLY A 306 2.97 18.56 -0.14
CA GLY A 306 3.78 19.19 -1.19
C GLY A 306 3.93 18.42 -2.50
N ALA A 307 3.27 17.27 -2.67
CA ALA A 307 3.27 16.55 -3.94
C ALA A 307 2.53 17.34 -5.04
N ALA A 308 3.12 17.40 -6.24
CA ALA A 308 2.49 18.02 -7.40
C ALA A 308 1.33 17.13 -7.92
N TRP A 309 0.15 17.73 -8.07
CA TRP A 309 -1.06 17.05 -8.56
C TRP A 309 -1.17 17.18 -10.07
N GLU A 310 -1.34 16.07 -10.76
CA GLU A 310 -1.48 15.99 -12.22
C GLU A 310 -2.88 15.47 -12.60
N SER A 311 -3.36 15.84 -13.79
CA SER A 311 -4.63 15.33 -14.31
C SER A 311 -4.56 13.82 -14.55
N ILE A 312 -5.59 13.12 -14.10
CA ILE A 312 -5.74 11.69 -14.34
C ILE A 312 -6.31 11.51 -15.75
N LYS A 313 -5.62 10.69 -16.54
CA LYS A 313 -6.02 10.39 -17.92
C LYS A 313 -7.44 9.80 -17.97
N ASP A 314 -8.25 10.31 -18.88
CA ASP A 314 -9.63 9.88 -19.16
C ASP A 314 -10.60 10.04 -17.97
N ALA A 315 -10.21 10.73 -16.89
CA ALA A 315 -11.05 10.98 -15.73
C ALA A 315 -11.82 12.31 -15.86
N VAL A 316 -13.03 12.33 -15.31
CA VAL A 316 -13.86 13.53 -15.18
C VAL A 316 -14.22 13.70 -13.70
N PRO A 317 -14.18 14.93 -13.16
CA PRO A 317 -14.67 15.21 -11.82
C PRO A 317 -16.06 14.65 -11.56
N LEU A 318 -16.27 14.11 -10.36
CA LEU A 318 -17.59 13.66 -9.93
C LEU A 318 -18.56 14.84 -9.81
N LYS A 319 -19.84 14.56 -10.04
CA LYS A 319 -20.89 15.56 -9.80
C LYS A 319 -21.01 15.82 -8.30
N ARG A 320 -21.43 17.03 -7.93
CA ARG A 320 -21.57 17.44 -6.52
C ARG A 320 -22.39 16.46 -5.66
N HIS A 321 -23.50 15.95 -6.18
CA HIS A 321 -24.31 14.97 -5.45
C HIS A 321 -23.60 13.64 -5.22
N GLU A 322 -22.69 13.23 -6.11
CA GLU A 322 -21.86 12.03 -5.95
C GLU A 322 -20.77 12.26 -4.90
N LEU A 323 -20.18 13.46 -4.86
CA LEU A 323 -19.23 13.86 -3.81
C LEU A 323 -19.89 13.85 -2.43
N VAL A 324 -21.09 14.42 -2.31
CA VAL A 324 -21.87 14.41 -1.05
C VAL A 324 -22.22 12.98 -0.65
N ARG A 325 -22.67 12.14 -1.59
CA ARG A 325 -22.95 10.73 -1.33
C ARG A 325 -21.69 9.98 -0.86
N PHE A 326 -20.55 10.18 -1.52
CA PHE A 326 -19.27 9.62 -1.10
C PHE A 326 -18.93 10.04 0.33
N ALA A 327 -19.01 11.34 0.62
CA ALA A 327 -18.60 11.90 1.90
C ALA A 327 -19.44 11.38 3.08
N LEU A 328 -20.76 11.42 2.94
CA LEU A 328 -21.67 10.93 3.97
C LEU A 328 -21.53 9.41 4.20
N ARG A 329 -21.29 8.63 3.13
CA ARG A 329 -21.00 7.19 3.28
C ARG A 329 -19.67 6.94 4.00
N ALA A 330 -18.62 7.69 3.66
CA ALA A 330 -17.32 7.57 4.34
C ALA A 330 -17.42 7.91 5.83
N GLN A 331 -18.14 8.98 6.16
CA GLN A 331 -18.44 9.35 7.55
C GLN A 331 -19.24 8.26 8.28
N GLY A 332 -20.27 7.70 7.65
CA GLY A 332 -21.04 6.60 8.23
C GLY A 332 -20.25 5.31 8.42
N CYS A 333 -19.19 5.08 7.64
CA CYS A 333 -18.33 3.89 7.74
C CYS A 333 -17.12 4.07 8.66
N CYS A 334 -16.70 5.31 8.95
CA CYS A 334 -15.45 5.59 9.66
C CYS A 334 -15.63 6.69 10.72
N SER A 335 -15.49 6.30 12.00
CA SER A 335 -15.62 7.22 13.13
C SER A 335 -14.59 8.34 13.13
N ALA A 336 -13.37 8.08 12.66
CA ALA A 336 -12.32 9.10 12.58
C ALA A 336 -12.69 10.21 11.57
N VAL A 337 -13.24 9.85 10.42
CA VAL A 337 -13.71 10.79 9.41
C VAL A 337 -14.97 11.53 9.89
N TYR A 338 -15.89 10.82 10.55
CA TYR A 338 -17.07 11.43 11.17
C TYR A 338 -16.70 12.45 12.25
N ALA A 339 -15.66 12.18 13.03
CA ALA A 339 -15.25 13.03 14.15
C ALA A 339 -14.45 14.28 13.74
N ASP A 340 -13.74 14.25 12.61
CA ASP A 340 -12.75 15.26 12.21
C ASP A 340 -13.37 16.50 11.56
N SER A 341 -13.04 17.69 12.08
CA SER A 341 -13.60 18.96 11.63
C SER A 341 -13.12 19.41 10.24
N ARG A 342 -11.92 19.00 9.80
CA ARG A 342 -11.40 19.33 8.47
C ARG A 342 -12.22 18.61 7.41
N CYS A 343 -12.58 17.34 7.66
CA CYS A 343 -13.45 16.55 6.79
C CYS A 343 -14.81 17.25 6.59
N TRP A 344 -15.43 17.74 7.66
CA TRP A 344 -16.67 18.52 7.59
C TRP A 344 -16.51 19.86 6.86
N THR A 345 -15.44 20.59 7.17
CA THR A 345 -15.15 21.89 6.54
C THR A 345 -15.00 21.75 5.03
N SER A 346 -14.26 20.74 4.56
CA SER A 346 -14.09 20.47 3.13
C SER A 346 -15.41 20.10 2.45
N LEU A 347 -16.20 19.20 3.05
CA LEU A 347 -17.52 18.84 2.51
C LEU A 347 -18.46 20.04 2.42
N LEU A 348 -18.54 20.85 3.49
CA LEU A 348 -19.36 22.06 3.52
C LEU A 348 -18.91 23.08 2.48
N THR A 349 -17.60 23.20 2.24
CA THR A 349 -17.06 24.11 1.22
C THR A 349 -17.57 23.73 -0.18
N ILE A 350 -17.65 22.43 -0.48
CA ILE A 350 -18.15 21.89 -1.76
C ILE A 350 -19.64 22.19 -1.97
N VAL A 351 -20.46 22.14 -0.92
CA VAL A 351 -21.92 22.37 -1.03
C VAL A 351 -22.33 23.83 -0.85
N ASN A 352 -21.53 24.65 -0.16
CA ASN A 352 -21.83 26.08 0.02
C ASN A 352 -21.51 26.94 -1.21
N LYS A 353 -20.69 26.44 -2.15
CA LYS A 353 -20.29 27.16 -3.37
C LYS A 353 -20.72 26.40 -4.62
N PRO A 354 -21.61 26.97 -5.47
CA PRO A 354 -21.83 26.43 -6.80
C PRO A 354 -20.55 26.53 -7.63
N CYS A 355 -20.20 25.47 -8.35
CA CYS A 355 -19.04 25.44 -9.25
C CYS A 355 -19.16 26.61 -10.24
N GLY A 356 -18.18 27.51 -10.21
CA GLY A 356 -18.11 28.64 -11.14
C GLY A 356 -18.96 29.86 -10.77
N SER A 357 -19.63 29.89 -9.61
CA SER A 357 -20.37 31.06 -9.15
C SER A 357 -19.72 31.70 -7.92
N LEU A 358 -19.51 33.02 -7.99
CA LEU A 358 -19.05 33.86 -6.87
C LEU A 358 -20.19 34.26 -5.93
N THR A 359 -21.43 33.93 -6.24
CA THR A 359 -22.61 34.32 -5.45
C THR A 359 -23.09 33.19 -4.55
N ALA A 360 -23.50 33.56 -3.34
CA ALA A 360 -24.16 32.67 -2.39
C ALA A 360 -25.39 31.97 -2.99
N LEU A 361 -25.78 30.83 -2.40
CA LEU A 361 -27.00 30.13 -2.80
C LEU A 361 -28.22 30.95 -2.36
N PRO A 362 -29.16 31.26 -3.27
CA PRO A 362 -30.36 31.99 -2.90
C PRO A 362 -31.19 31.16 -1.92
N MET A 363 -31.78 31.85 -0.95
CA MET A 363 -32.64 31.22 0.06
C MET A 363 -33.85 30.56 -0.62
N PRO A 364 -34.11 29.27 -0.39
CA PRO A 364 -35.32 28.60 -0.87
C PRO A 364 -36.59 29.20 -0.28
N SER A 365 -37.75 28.84 -0.85
CA SER A 365 -39.05 29.20 -0.27
C SER A 365 -39.21 28.60 1.14
N LEU A 366 -39.95 29.29 2.01
CA LEU A 366 -40.21 28.79 3.37
C LEU A 366 -40.93 27.43 3.36
N GLN A 367 -41.84 27.24 2.40
CA GLN A 367 -42.52 25.96 2.20
C GLN A 367 -41.52 24.84 1.89
N PHE A 368 -40.59 25.07 0.96
CA PHE A 368 -39.56 24.08 0.62
C PHE A 368 -38.69 23.75 1.83
N LEU A 369 -38.30 24.76 2.61
CA LEU A 369 -37.53 24.55 3.84
C LEU A 369 -38.31 23.66 4.83
N GLN A 370 -39.60 23.92 5.06
CA GLN A 370 -40.40 23.10 5.96
C GLN A 370 -40.53 21.65 5.49
N GLU A 371 -40.83 21.44 4.20
CA GLU A 371 -40.98 20.11 3.60
C GLU A 371 -39.65 19.33 3.59
N ALA A 372 -38.52 20.02 3.35
CA ALA A 372 -37.20 19.38 3.32
C ALA A 372 -36.76 18.84 4.69
N ARG A 373 -37.26 19.39 5.79
CA ARG A 373 -36.78 19.05 7.14
C ARG A 373 -37.02 17.60 7.49
N ASP A 374 -38.25 17.13 7.34
CA ASP A 374 -38.63 15.77 7.69
C ASP A 374 -38.00 14.77 6.73
N VAL A 375 -37.97 15.11 5.44
CA VAL A 375 -37.39 14.27 4.38
C VAL A 375 -35.89 14.07 4.57
N VAL A 376 -35.14 15.12 4.91
CA VAL A 376 -33.70 15.02 5.15
C VAL A 376 -33.41 14.19 6.40
N LYS A 377 -34.16 14.40 7.49
CA LYS A 377 -34.02 13.62 8.73
C LYS A 377 -34.27 12.14 8.51
N GLU A 378 -35.37 11.79 7.83
CA GLU A 378 -35.70 10.40 7.48
C GLU A 378 -34.58 9.75 6.68
N ARG A 379 -34.02 10.47 5.70
CA ARG A 379 -32.93 9.94 4.85
C ARG A 379 -31.61 9.73 5.56
N LEU A 380 -31.30 10.56 6.56
CA LEU A 380 -30.11 10.37 7.39
C LEU A 380 -30.28 9.19 8.34
N LEU A 381 -31.49 8.93 8.84
CA LEU A 381 -31.79 7.74 9.65
C LEU A 381 -31.67 6.43 8.84
N ASP A 382 -32.06 6.47 7.56
CA ASP A 382 -31.92 5.35 6.61
C ASP A 382 -30.46 5.02 6.22
N GLN A 383 -29.48 5.89 6.52
CA GLN A 383 -28.07 5.70 6.09
C GLN A 383 -27.39 4.43 6.63
N LYS A 384 -27.97 3.77 7.64
CA LYS A 384 -27.51 2.45 8.09
C LYS A 384 -27.67 1.36 7.00
N GLY A 385 -28.42 1.64 5.92
CA GLY A 385 -28.76 0.71 4.84
C GLY A 385 -28.28 1.13 3.43
N SER A 386 -26.99 1.43 3.24
CA SER A 386 -26.25 1.33 1.97
C SER A 386 -26.64 2.14 0.71
N ASN A 387 -27.82 2.75 0.60
CA ASN A 387 -28.26 3.48 -0.61
C ASN A 387 -28.87 4.84 -0.28
N MET A 388 -28.03 5.85 -0.05
CA MET A 388 -28.49 7.24 0.08
C MET A 388 -29.02 7.73 -1.27
N GLN A 389 -30.32 7.65 -1.51
CA GLN A 389 -31.00 8.29 -2.64
C GLN A 389 -31.59 9.61 -2.17
N ILE A 390 -31.17 10.72 -2.78
CA ILE A 390 -31.80 12.02 -2.55
C ILE A 390 -33.15 11.99 -3.28
N PRO A 391 -34.29 12.22 -2.59
CA PRO A 391 -35.60 12.25 -3.22
C PRO A 391 -35.65 13.22 -4.40
N ARG A 392 -36.26 12.77 -5.51
CA ARG A 392 -36.35 13.57 -6.75
C ARG A 392 -37.04 14.92 -6.52
N SER A 393 -38.06 14.94 -5.65
CA SER A 393 -38.78 16.16 -5.26
C SER A 393 -37.90 17.25 -4.65
N LEU A 394 -36.85 16.90 -3.90
CA LEU A 394 -35.91 17.86 -3.33
C LEU A 394 -34.90 18.38 -4.37
N HIS A 395 -34.60 17.55 -5.38
CA HIS A 395 -33.55 17.83 -6.36
C HIS A 395 -34.06 18.61 -7.59
N GLU A 396 -35.36 18.56 -7.88
CA GLU A 396 -35.93 19.17 -9.10
C GLU A 396 -36.03 20.70 -9.05
N VAL A 397 -36.23 21.29 -7.86
CA VAL A 397 -36.47 22.75 -7.71
C VAL A 397 -35.23 23.50 -7.23
N TYR A 398 -34.54 22.98 -6.20
CA TYR A 398 -33.36 23.60 -5.60
C TYR A 398 -32.24 22.56 -5.36
N PRO A 399 -31.60 22.05 -6.42
CA PRO A 399 -30.67 20.92 -6.32
C PRO A 399 -29.48 21.20 -5.40
N ASP A 400 -28.91 22.40 -5.46
CA ASP A 400 -27.74 22.77 -4.65
C ASP A 400 -28.11 23.07 -3.19
N GLN A 401 -29.23 23.75 -2.96
CA GLN A 401 -29.72 24.01 -1.61
C GLN A 401 -30.18 22.73 -0.92
N ALA A 402 -30.76 21.77 -1.64
CA ALA A 402 -31.09 20.46 -1.10
C ALA A 402 -29.84 19.71 -0.62
N LEU A 403 -28.72 19.78 -1.36
CA LEU A 403 -27.44 19.21 -0.94
C LEU A 403 -26.88 19.92 0.30
N LEU A 404 -26.94 21.26 0.34
CA LEU A 404 -26.51 22.03 1.49
C LEU A 404 -27.35 21.69 2.74
N LEU A 405 -28.67 21.61 2.61
CA LEU A 405 -29.57 21.22 3.71
C LEU A 405 -29.26 19.81 4.22
N LEU A 406 -29.03 18.86 3.31
CA LEU A 406 -28.67 17.48 3.67
C LEU A 406 -27.38 17.42 4.49
N VAL A 407 -26.32 18.10 4.04
CA VAL A 407 -25.04 18.14 4.76
C VAL A 407 -25.17 18.91 6.07
N THR A 408 -25.96 19.99 6.10
CA THR A 408 -26.20 20.79 7.31
C THR A 408 -26.93 19.98 8.38
N GLU A 409 -27.95 19.21 8.01
CA GLU A 409 -28.65 18.34 8.94
C GLU A 409 -27.74 17.21 9.44
N ALA A 410 -26.92 16.60 8.56
CA ALA A 410 -25.94 15.59 8.97
C ALA A 410 -24.91 16.16 9.96
N LEU A 411 -24.46 17.39 9.75
CA LEU A 411 -23.60 18.10 10.69
C LEU A 411 -24.33 18.35 12.02
N SER A 412 -25.61 18.70 12.00
CA SER A 412 -26.41 18.90 13.21
C SER A 412 -26.44 17.65 14.08
N GLN A 413 -26.67 16.48 13.47
CA GLN A 413 -26.65 15.18 14.16
C GLN A 413 -25.27 14.90 14.75
N ARG A 414 -24.20 15.17 13.99
CA ARG A 414 -22.82 15.05 14.47
C ARG A 414 -22.54 15.91 15.70
N ILE A 415 -22.98 17.17 15.71
CA ILE A 415 -22.78 18.09 16.83
C ILE A 415 -23.59 17.66 18.05
N LEU A 416 -24.79 17.12 17.82
CA LEU A 416 -25.64 16.56 18.88
C LEU A 416 -25.02 15.31 19.52
N ASP A 417 -24.37 14.46 18.73
CA ASP A 417 -23.72 13.24 19.23
C ASP A 417 -22.51 13.54 20.11
N SER A 418 -21.67 14.50 19.73
CA SER A 418 -20.50 14.92 20.52
C SER A 418 -19.94 16.27 20.07
N VAL A 419 -19.15 16.91 20.94
CA VAL A 419 -18.50 18.19 20.61
C VAL A 419 -17.60 18.02 19.37
N LEU A 420 -17.78 18.89 18.39
CA LEU A 420 -16.90 19.01 17.22
C LEU A 420 -15.87 20.10 17.52
N TYR A 421 -14.58 19.81 17.34
CA TYR A 421 -13.50 20.76 17.59
C TYR A 421 -12.37 20.57 16.56
N PRO A 422 -11.79 21.65 16.00
CA PRO A 422 -12.29 23.03 16.03
C PRO A 422 -13.60 23.19 15.25
N ILE A 423 -14.55 23.95 15.79
CA ILE A 423 -15.87 24.23 15.21
C ILE A 423 -15.91 25.54 14.43
N LEU A 424 -15.07 26.53 14.74
CA LEU A 424 -15.10 27.83 14.06
C LEU A 424 -14.82 27.72 12.55
N PRO A 425 -13.82 26.93 12.07
CA PRO A 425 -13.62 26.74 10.63
C PRO A 425 -14.84 26.15 9.95
N VAL A 426 -15.53 25.23 10.62
CA VAL A 426 -16.75 24.57 10.13
C VAL A 426 -17.88 25.61 10.00
N LEU A 427 -18.13 26.41 11.04
CA LEU A 427 -19.19 27.43 11.02
C LEU A 427 -18.89 28.55 10.02
N ASN A 428 -17.62 28.90 9.82
CA ASN A 428 -17.21 29.92 8.86
C ASN A 428 -17.56 29.55 7.40
N THR A 429 -17.79 28.26 7.10
CA THR A 429 -18.27 27.84 5.77
C THR A 429 -19.65 28.38 5.42
N PHE A 430 -20.47 28.75 6.42
CA PHE A 430 -21.81 29.30 6.23
C PHE A 430 -21.85 30.83 6.09
N LYS A 431 -20.71 31.53 6.12
CA LYS A 431 -20.65 33.01 6.15
C LYS A 431 -21.50 33.68 5.05
N ASP A 432 -21.57 33.05 3.88
CA ASP A 432 -22.28 33.56 2.70
C ASP A 432 -23.73 32.99 2.61
N ASN A 433 -24.05 31.94 3.38
CA ASN A 433 -25.35 31.24 3.38
C ASN A 433 -25.97 31.26 4.78
N SER A 434 -26.27 32.46 5.30
CA SER A 434 -26.80 32.67 6.66
C SER A 434 -28.13 31.94 6.93
N TRP A 435 -28.93 31.69 5.89
CA TRP A 435 -30.17 30.92 5.99
C TRP A 435 -29.92 29.44 6.37
N ALA A 436 -28.82 28.85 5.87
CA ALA A 436 -28.43 27.47 6.21
C ALA A 436 -27.82 27.40 7.62
N PHE A 437 -27.11 28.45 8.06
CA PHE A 437 -26.70 28.54 9.45
C PHE A 437 -27.89 28.66 10.40
N LYS A 438 -28.90 29.47 10.03
CA LYS A 438 -30.15 29.55 10.80
C LYS A 438 -30.83 28.19 10.90
N TRP A 439 -30.88 27.43 9.81
CA TRP A 439 -31.37 26.05 9.80
C TRP A 439 -30.64 25.14 10.79
N LEU A 440 -29.31 25.21 10.82
CA LEU A 440 -28.48 24.46 11.76
C LEU A 440 -28.87 24.79 13.22
N CYS A 441 -28.96 26.09 13.56
CA CYS A 441 -29.32 26.54 14.89
C CYS A 441 -30.74 26.12 15.32
N GLU A 442 -31.70 26.14 14.38
CA GLU A 442 -33.06 25.66 14.63
C GLU A 442 -33.08 24.17 15.02
N SER A 443 -32.13 23.37 14.52
CA SER A 443 -32.02 21.94 14.85
C SER A 443 -31.61 21.69 16.31
N PHE A 444 -30.99 22.67 16.97
CA PHE A 444 -30.65 22.62 18.39
C PHE A 444 -31.72 23.24 19.29
N SER A 445 -32.66 24.00 18.72
CA SER A 445 -33.62 24.81 19.48
C SER A 445 -34.64 23.98 20.28
N SER A 446 -34.76 22.68 20.00
CA SER A 446 -35.58 21.75 20.77
C SER A 446 -34.93 21.31 22.10
N SER A 447 -33.66 21.65 22.35
CA SER A 447 -32.96 21.33 23.60
C SER A 447 -32.07 22.49 24.06
N GLU A 448 -32.47 23.13 25.15
CA GLU A 448 -31.71 24.23 25.77
C GLU A 448 -30.30 23.79 26.19
N GLU A 449 -30.14 22.52 26.59
CA GLU A 449 -28.85 21.95 26.98
C GLU A 449 -27.91 21.80 25.78
N HIS A 450 -28.40 21.29 24.64
CA HIS A 450 -27.59 21.15 23.43
C HIS A 450 -27.16 22.52 22.89
N LEU A 451 -28.07 23.50 22.92
CA LEU A 451 -27.78 24.86 22.51
C LEU A 451 -26.73 25.52 23.42
N LYS A 452 -26.83 25.37 24.74
CA LYS A 452 -25.81 25.85 25.70
C LYS A 452 -24.44 25.22 25.45
N ARG A 453 -24.37 23.88 25.30
CA ARG A 453 -23.12 23.17 25.03
C ARG A 453 -22.45 23.62 23.73
N PHE A 454 -23.25 23.83 22.68
CA PHE A 454 -22.77 24.32 21.39
C PHE A 454 -22.14 25.72 21.51
N PHE A 455 -22.83 26.67 22.15
CA PHE A 455 -22.29 28.02 22.33
C PHE A 455 -21.09 28.08 23.28
N GLN A 456 -21.05 27.24 24.32
CA GLN A 456 -19.89 27.11 25.20
C GLN A 456 -18.66 26.60 24.43
N GLY A 457 -18.82 25.60 23.56
CA GLY A 457 -17.73 25.10 22.71
C GLY A 457 -17.15 26.17 21.78
N ILE A 458 -18.02 27.01 21.19
CA ILE A 458 -17.61 28.15 20.37
C ILE A 458 -16.83 29.19 21.19
N ALA A 459 -17.31 29.53 22.38
CA ALA A 459 -16.66 30.51 23.26
C ALA A 459 -15.27 30.02 23.69
N GLN A 460 -15.16 28.77 24.11
CA GLN A 460 -13.91 28.13 24.53
C GLN A 460 -12.85 28.15 23.41
N GLU A 461 -13.26 27.85 22.17
CA GLU A 461 -12.33 27.87 21.04
C GLU A 461 -11.83 29.28 20.71
N ARG A 462 -12.71 30.30 20.79
CA ARG A 462 -12.32 31.70 20.58
C ARG A 462 -11.30 32.17 21.62
N GLU A 463 -11.50 31.79 22.88
CA GLU A 463 -10.56 32.08 23.97
C GLU A 463 -9.21 31.40 23.71
N ASN A 464 -9.21 30.13 23.30
CA ASN A 464 -7.98 29.39 23.00
C ASN A 464 -7.18 30.01 21.84
N ILE A 465 -7.87 30.47 20.78
CA ILE A 465 -7.23 31.17 19.64
C ILE A 465 -6.65 32.52 20.08
N ALA A 466 -7.35 33.26 20.96
CA ALA A 466 -6.88 34.54 21.47
C ALA A 466 -5.63 34.40 22.37
N MET A 467 -5.47 33.26 23.06
CA MET A 467 -4.34 33.00 23.96
C MET A 467 -3.10 32.44 23.24
N HIS A 468 -3.25 31.82 22.06
CA HIS A 468 -2.14 31.22 21.28
C HIS A 468 -2.22 31.55 19.78
N PRO A 469 -1.91 32.79 19.37
CA PRO A 469 -2.00 33.22 17.97
C PRO A 469 -0.97 32.59 17.02
N ASP A 470 0.14 32.04 17.53
CA ASP A 470 1.25 31.50 16.73
C ASP A 470 1.13 29.99 16.39
N CYS A 471 0.02 29.33 16.72
CA CYS A 471 -0.14 27.87 16.54
C CYS A 471 -1.11 27.46 15.42
N THR A 472 -1.49 28.38 14.52
CA THR A 472 -2.38 28.07 13.39
C THR A 472 -1.61 27.93 12.08
N ASP A 473 -1.47 26.69 11.60
CA ASP A 473 -1.20 26.39 10.18
C ASP A 473 -2.41 26.81 9.32
N LEU A 474 -2.53 28.10 9.05
CA LEU A 474 -3.35 28.63 7.97
C LEU A 474 -2.44 28.90 6.77
N PRO A 475 -2.76 28.42 5.55
CA PRO A 475 -1.98 28.82 4.38
C PRO A 475 -2.16 30.34 4.16
N PRO A 476 -1.09 31.07 3.81
CA PRO A 476 -1.18 32.51 3.63
C PRO A 476 -2.14 32.83 2.49
N ALA A 477 -3.04 33.79 2.75
CA ALA A 477 -3.86 34.40 1.72
C ALA A 477 -2.92 35.05 0.68
N GLU A 478 -2.94 34.53 -0.55
CA GLU A 478 -2.31 35.20 -1.68
C GLU A 478 -2.96 36.57 -1.87
N LEU A 479 -2.19 37.61 -1.53
CA LEU A 479 -2.48 38.99 -1.84
C LEU A 479 -2.58 39.17 -3.35
N GLN A 480 -3.77 39.58 -3.79
CA GLN A 480 -4.02 40.13 -5.11
C GLN A 480 -3.01 41.25 -5.42
N LYS A 481 -2.27 41.06 -6.51
CA LYS A 481 -1.76 42.14 -7.36
C LYS A 481 -2.14 41.83 -8.81
N SER A 482 -3.34 42.24 -9.20
CA SER A 482 -3.66 43.08 -10.37
C SER A 482 -5.17 43.14 -10.55
#